data_AF-A0A483AJ69-F1
#
_entry.id   AF-A0A483AJ69-F1
#
_cell.length_a   1.000
_cell.length_b   1.000
_cell.length_c   1.000
_cell.angle_alpha   90.00
_cell.angle_beta   90.00
_cell.angle_gamma   90.00
#
_symmetry.space_group_name_H-M   'P 1'
#
loop_
_entity.id
_entity.type
_entity.pdbx_description
1 polymer ?
#
loop_
_entity_poly.entity_id
_entity_poly.type
_entity_poly.pdbx_seq_one_letter_code
_entity_poly.pdbx_strand_id
1 'polypeptide(L)' 'MTNDLDKRLRQHNGDIVGGAKYTRANRPCVLVYQEQVKNRSTALKRECDIKSMTRDEKLTLLK' A
#
# COMPACT_ATOMS: atom_id res chain seq x y z
N MET A 1 -4.36 -2.22 -4.27
CA MET A 1 -5.27 -1.15 -4.76
C MET A 1 -6.33 -0.78 -3.73
N THR A 2 -6.49 0.50 -3.39
CA THR A 2 -7.64 1.00 -2.60
C THR A 2 -8.09 2.35 -3.17
N ASN A 3 -9.39 2.62 -3.12
CA ASN A 3 -9.96 3.93 -3.50
C ASN A 3 -9.96 4.88 -2.29
N ASP A 4 -9.83 4.34 -1.09
CA ASP A 4 -9.84 5.08 0.17
C ASP A 4 -8.62 4.65 0.99
N LEU A 5 -7.60 5.51 1.02
CA LEU A 5 -6.33 5.25 1.68
C LEU A 5 -6.42 5.45 3.19
N ASP A 6 -7.18 6.46 3.65
CA ASP A 6 -7.36 6.77 5.08
C ASP A 6 -8.03 5.59 5.79
N LYS A 7 -9.16 5.14 5.26
CA LYS A 7 -9.87 3.98 5.79
C LYS A 7 -8.98 2.74 5.80
N ARG A 8 -8.19 2.52 4.75
CA ARG A 8 -7.31 1.36 4.63
C ARG A 8 -6.18 1.39 5.66
N LEU A 9 -5.61 2.57 5.91
CA LEU A 9 -4.55 2.76 6.91
C LEU A 9 -5.07 2.49 8.32
N ARG A 10 -6.23 3.05 8.66
CA ARG A 10 -6.93 2.81 9.94
C ARG A 10 -7.26 1.33 10.16
N GLN A 11 -7.68 0.62 9.10
CA GLN A 11 -7.89 -0.83 9.14
C GLN A 11 -6.61 -1.61 9.45
N HIS A 12 -5.51 -1.25 8.80
CA HIS A 12 -4.22 -1.90 9.00
C HIS A 12 -3.64 -1.64 10.39
N ASN A 13 -3.75 -0.40 10.88
CA ASN A 13 -3.36 0.01 12.23
C ASN A 13 -4.26 -0.54 13.33
N GLY A 14 -5.44 -1.05 12.97
CA GLY A 14 -6.34 -1.70 13.90
C GLY A 14 -7.32 -0.77 14.60
N ASP A 15 -7.42 0.48 14.14
CA ASP A 15 -8.41 1.45 14.60
C ASP A 15 -9.82 1.01 14.19
N ILE A 16 -9.94 0.30 13.06
CA ILE A 16 -11.21 -0.23 12.54
C ILE A 16 -11.03 -1.65 11.97
N VAL A 17 -12.12 -2.42 11.88
CA VAL A 17 -12.11 -3.80 11.39
C VAL A 17 -11.88 -3.88 9.87
N GLY A 18 -11.19 -4.93 9.40
CA GLY A 18 -10.95 -5.19 7.96
C GLY A 18 -9.49 -5.06 7.49
N GLY A 19 -8.52 -4.96 8.41
CA GLY A 19 -7.09 -4.99 8.09
C GLY A 19 -6.60 -6.37 7.64
N ALA A 20 -5.47 -6.41 6.91
CA ALA A 20 -4.84 -7.66 6.51
C ALA A 20 -4.23 -8.42 7.71
N LYS A 21 -4.20 -9.75 7.63
CA LYS A 21 -3.61 -10.63 8.67
C LYS A 21 -2.15 -10.26 8.98
N TYR A 22 -1.36 -10.01 7.93
CA TYR A 22 0.06 -9.64 8.07
C TYR A 22 0.25 -8.31 8.83
N THR A 23 -0.54 -7.29 8.48
CA THR A 23 -0.46 -5.97 9.11
C THR A 23 -0.96 -5.98 10.55
N ARG A 24 -1.77 -6.96 10.97
CA ARG A 24 -2.28 -7.04 12.35
C ARG A 24 -1.18 -7.24 13.38
N ALA A 25 -0.13 -7.99 13.04
CA ALA A 25 1.00 -8.26 13.92
C ALA A 25 2.13 -7.22 13.81
N ASN A 26 2.15 -6.40 12.75
CA ASN A 26 3.23 -5.47 12.42
C ASN A 26 2.77 -4.01 12.47
N ARG A 27 2.03 -3.65 13.53
CA ARG A 27 1.51 -2.29 13.74
C ARG A 27 2.54 -1.47 14.52
N PRO A 28 2.69 -0.16 14.28
CA PRO A 28 1.90 0.68 13.35
C PRO A 28 2.45 0.68 11.91
N CYS A 29 1.55 0.74 10.93
CA CYS A 29 1.84 0.95 9.51
C CYS A 29 1.74 2.44 9.18
N VAL A 30 2.73 2.97 8.46
CA VAL A 30 2.77 4.35 7.97
C VAL A 30 2.74 4.34 6.44
N LEU A 31 1.95 5.23 5.84
CA LEU A 31 1.93 5.42 4.39
C LEU A 31 3.14 6.26 3.98
N VAL A 32 4.04 5.66 3.19
CA VAL A 32 5.28 6.31 2.75
C VAL A 32 5.28 6.72 1.27
N TYR A 33 4.45 6.05 0.46
CA TYR A 33 4.32 6.33 -0.97
C TYR A 33 2.88 6.04 -1.43
N GLN A 34 2.35 6.91 -2.28
CA GLN A 34 1.08 6.71 -2.96
C GLN A 34 1.18 7.25 -4.39
N GLU A 35 0.50 6.59 -5.32
CA GLU A 35 0.43 7.02 -6.72
C GLU A 35 -1.02 6.95 -7.20
N GLN A 36 -1.47 7.99 -7.89
CA GLN A 36 -2.79 8.02 -8.51
C GLN A 36 -2.70 7.47 -9.94
N VAL A 37 -3.60 6.54 -10.25
CA VAL A 37 -3.67 5.89 -11.56
C VAL A 37 -5.09 5.93 -12.08
N LYS A 38 -5.24 6.15 -13.38
CA LYS A 38 -6.54 6.43 -14.01
C LYS A 38 -7.48 5.22 -13.97
N ASN A 39 -6.95 4.02 -14.17
CA ASN A 39 -7.74 2.80 -14.36
C ASN A 39 -7.29 1.67 -13.43
N ARG A 40 -8.23 0.81 -13.04
CA ARG A 40 -7.94 -0.38 -12.21
C ARG A 40 -6.88 -1.29 -12.83
N SER A 41 -6.90 -1.47 -14.16
CA SER A 41 -5.94 -2.34 -14.87
C SER A 41 -4.51 -1.80 -14.81
N THR A 42 -4.31 -0.49 -14.97
CA THR A 42 -2.98 0.13 -14.84
C THR A 42 -2.50 0.07 -13.40
N ALA A 43 -3.43 0.23 -12.46
CA ALA A 43 -3.21 0.07 -11.04
C ALA A 43 -2.63 -1.32 -10.74
N LEU A 44 -3.35 -2.39 -11.10
CA LEU A 44 -2.91 -3.76 -10.82
C LEU A 44 -1.55 -4.09 -11.44
N LYS A 45 -1.28 -3.63 -12.66
CA LYS A 45 0.05 -3.75 -13.29
C LYS A 45 1.13 -3.08 -12.44
N ARG A 46 0.92 -1.81 -12.06
CA ARG A 46 1.85 -1.09 -11.19
C ARG A 46 2.06 -1.75 -9.83
N GLU A 47 1.03 -2.34 -9.23
CA GLU A 47 1.17 -3.09 -7.99
C GLU A 47 2.04 -4.34 -8.16
N CYS A 48 1.90 -5.07 -9.27
CA CYS A 48 2.77 -6.20 -9.58
C CYS A 48 4.22 -5.74 -9.80
N ASP A 49 4.42 -4.67 -10.57
CA ASP A 49 5.75 -4.10 -10.82
C ASP A 49 6.43 -3.74 -9.49
N ILE A 50 5.76 -2.94 -8.65
CA ILE A 50 6.27 -2.53 -7.33
C ILE A 50 6.53 -3.74 -6.43
N LYS A 51 5.69 -4.77 -6.45
CA LYS A 51 5.94 -5.99 -5.65
C LYS A 51 7.21 -6.71 -6.11
N SER A 52 7.47 -6.74 -7.42
CA SER A 52 8.64 -7.37 -8.02
C SER A 52 9.94 -6.55 -7.89
N MET A 53 9.84 -5.24 -7.69
CA MET A 53 11.00 -4.35 -7.51
C MET A 53 11.86 -4.74 -6.30
N THR A 54 13.16 -4.57 -6.47
CA THR A 54 14.18 -4.68 -5.42
C THR A 54 14.04 -3.56 -4.39
N ARG A 55 14.77 -3.66 -3.28
CA ARG A 55 14.74 -2.66 -2.21
C ARG A 55 15.22 -1.29 -2.71
N ASP A 56 16.30 -1.24 -3.48
CA ASP A 56 16.86 0.01 -4.03
C ASP A 56 15.90 0.71 -4.99
N GLU A 57 15.24 -0.05 -5.85
CA GLU A 57 14.23 0.48 -6.77
C GLU A 57 13.04 1.07 -6.00
N LYS A 58 12.59 0.40 -4.92
CA LYS A 58 11.55 0.93 -4.03
C LYS A 58 11.97 2.20 -3.30
N LEU A 59 13.24 2.29 -2.89
CA LEU A 59 13.78 3.50 -2.26
C LEU A 59 13.85 4.68 -3.24
N THR A 60 14.02 4.41 -4.53
CA THR A 60 13.98 5.44 -5.57
C THR A 60 12.58 6.05 -5.71
N LEU A 61 11.52 5.29 -5.47
CA LEU A 61 10.13 5.80 -5.44
C LEU A 61 9.83 6.67 -4.20
N LEU A 62 10.65 6.54 -3.15
CA LEU A 62 10.50 7.27 -1.88
C LEU A 62 11.31 8.58 -1.84
N LYS A 63 12.07 8.88 -2.89
CA LYS A 63 12.81 10.14 -3.07
C LYS A 63 11.93 11.19 -3.73
#